data_AF-A0A433EIB1-F1
#
_entry.id   AF-A0A433EIB1-F1
#
_cell.length_a   1.000
_cell.length_b   1.000
_cell.length_c   1.000
_cell.angle_alpha   90.00
_cell.angle_beta   90.00
_cell.angle_gamma   90.00
#
_symmetry.space_group_name_H-M   'P 1'
#
loop_
_entity.id
_entity.type
_entity.pdbx_description
1 polymer ?
#
loop_
_entity_poly.entity_id
_entity_poly.type
_entity_poly.pdbx_seq_one_letter_code
_entity_poly.pdbx_strand_id
1 'polypeptide(L)'
;MDESPREKLAADIKHAGFYPELVLEVVDDALAGLEPDAHFVQHETHFSRNDLHRHITVMVLCGSQLVLAHLDDSHLEEDAQGTVAHVSVEAVKLSALRAVTISYGYDQPQIYRPGMSPTEVSFQVAWTGSLRIDAAPATCPDPTCTADHGYTGSASLEDIAVRVSATADGPDAVKQARYFARALHRAHMHSDTK
;
A
#
# COMPACT_ATOMS: atom_id res chain seq x y z
N MET A 1 -24.90 3.05 -16.62
CA MET A 1 -23.84 2.12 -17.04
C MET A 1 -22.93 1.97 -15.85
N ASP A 2 -22.63 0.74 -15.45
CA ASP A 2 -21.58 0.55 -14.44
C ASP A 2 -20.25 0.94 -15.09
N GLU A 3 -19.48 1.76 -14.39
CA GLU A 3 -18.19 2.27 -14.86
C GLU A 3 -17.19 1.10 -14.87
N SER A 4 -16.42 0.97 -15.95
CA SER A 4 -15.43 -0.10 -16.11
C SER A 4 -14.33 0.00 -15.06
N PRO A 5 -13.62 -1.10 -14.73
CA PRO A 5 -12.49 -1.05 -13.81
C PRO A 5 -11.41 -0.04 -14.21
N ARG A 6 -11.15 0.11 -15.51
CA ARG A 6 -10.21 1.10 -16.06
C ARG A 6 -10.66 2.53 -15.81
N GLU A 7 -11.94 2.83 -16.05
CA GLU A 7 -12.50 4.15 -15.78
C GLU A 7 -12.45 4.48 -14.27
N LYS A 8 -12.79 3.51 -13.41
CA LYS A 8 -12.67 3.65 -11.94
C LYS A 8 -11.23 3.89 -11.49
N LEU A 9 -10.27 3.14 -12.03
CA LEU A 9 -8.83 3.36 -11.78
C LEU A 9 -8.43 4.79 -12.15
N ALA A 10 -8.84 5.26 -13.34
CA ALA A 10 -8.51 6.60 -13.78
C ALA A 10 -9.15 7.69 -12.91
N ALA A 11 -10.40 7.48 -12.48
CA ALA A 11 -11.11 8.37 -11.59
C ALA A 11 -10.43 8.44 -10.20
N ASP A 12 -10.02 7.30 -9.64
CA ASP A 12 -9.38 7.24 -8.32
C ASP A 12 -7.97 7.86 -8.34
N ILE A 13 -7.18 7.68 -9.42
CA ILE A 13 -5.90 8.38 -9.60
C ILE A 13 -6.12 9.90 -9.68
N LYS A 14 -7.12 10.35 -10.45
CA LYS A 14 -7.46 11.78 -10.55
C LYS A 14 -7.95 12.34 -9.21
N HIS A 15 -8.70 11.57 -8.45
CA HIS A 15 -9.17 11.95 -7.13
C HIS A 15 -8.02 12.09 -6.12
N ALA A 16 -7.01 11.21 -6.18
CA ALA A 16 -5.82 11.29 -5.34
C ALA A 16 -5.02 12.60 -5.57
N GLY A 17 -5.04 13.14 -6.80
CA GLY A 17 -4.62 14.50 -7.11
C GLY A 17 -3.10 14.74 -7.16
N PHE A 18 -2.28 13.70 -7.03
CA PHE A 18 -0.82 13.81 -7.04
C PHE A 18 -0.26 13.44 -8.43
N TYR A 19 0.04 14.46 -9.24
CA TYR A 19 0.49 14.34 -10.63
C TYR A 19 -0.34 13.36 -11.49
N PRO A 20 -1.68 13.50 -11.52
CA PRO A 20 -2.57 12.44 -12.01
C PRO A 20 -2.32 12.04 -13.47
N GLU A 21 -2.04 13.00 -14.36
CA GLU A 21 -1.79 12.68 -15.78
C GLU A 21 -0.49 11.88 -15.96
N LEU A 22 0.57 12.21 -15.20
CA LEU A 22 1.83 11.46 -15.20
C LEU A 22 1.64 10.04 -14.64
N VAL A 23 0.89 9.91 -13.54
CA VAL A 23 0.59 8.61 -12.95
C VAL A 23 -0.23 7.74 -13.92
N LEU A 24 -1.22 8.34 -14.59
CA LEU A 24 -2.04 7.64 -15.59
C LEU A 24 -1.20 7.14 -16.76
N GLU A 25 -0.32 7.98 -17.30
CA GLU A 25 0.56 7.62 -18.41
C GLU A 25 1.47 6.44 -18.03
N VAL A 26 2.14 6.52 -16.87
CA VAL A 26 3.04 5.45 -16.43
C VAL A 26 2.29 4.16 -16.08
N VAL A 27 1.10 4.25 -15.48
CA VAL A 27 0.28 3.07 -15.18
C VAL A 27 -0.23 2.42 -16.46
N ASP A 28 -0.64 3.19 -17.47
CA ASP A 28 -1.10 2.63 -18.75
C ASP A 28 0.03 1.93 -19.51
N ASP A 29 1.22 2.55 -19.55
CA ASP A 29 2.44 1.96 -20.10
C ASP A 29 2.78 0.64 -19.39
N ALA A 30 2.69 0.62 -18.05
CA ALA A 30 2.95 -0.55 -17.22
C ALA A 30 1.95 -1.69 -17.46
N LEU A 31 0.69 -1.36 -17.73
CA LEU A 31 -0.35 -2.34 -18.04
C LEU A 31 -0.13 -2.99 -19.40
N ALA A 32 0.59 -2.34 -20.32
CA ALA A 32 0.93 -2.88 -21.64
C ALA A 32 -0.29 -3.47 -22.39
N GLY A 33 -1.43 -2.78 -22.30
CA GLY A 33 -2.70 -3.19 -22.93
C GLY A 33 -3.52 -4.23 -22.16
N LEU A 34 -3.12 -4.63 -20.95
CA LEU A 34 -3.93 -5.45 -20.06
C LEU A 34 -5.04 -4.64 -19.42
N GLU A 35 -6.21 -5.27 -19.24
CA GLU A 35 -7.33 -4.66 -18.55
C GLU A 35 -7.22 -4.85 -17.03
N PRO A 36 -7.45 -3.78 -16.24
CA PRO A 36 -7.55 -3.89 -14.78
C PRO A 36 -8.74 -4.75 -14.33
N ASP A 37 -8.52 -5.63 -13.36
CA ASP A 37 -9.56 -6.38 -12.65
C ASP A 37 -9.96 -5.68 -11.34
N ALA A 38 -8.98 -5.16 -10.62
CA ALA A 38 -9.13 -4.41 -9.38
C ALA A 38 -7.92 -3.52 -9.16
N HIS A 39 -8.09 -2.42 -8.44
CA HIS A 39 -6.99 -1.51 -8.12
C HIS A 39 -7.08 -0.95 -6.70
N PHE A 40 -5.98 -0.38 -6.26
CA PHE A 40 -5.87 0.39 -5.04
C PHE A 40 -4.94 1.59 -5.29
N VAL A 41 -5.38 2.77 -4.87
CA VAL A 41 -4.62 4.01 -4.98
C VAL A 41 -4.48 4.57 -3.57
N GLN A 42 -3.24 4.86 -3.17
CA GLN A 42 -2.94 5.48 -1.89
C GLN A 42 -2.02 6.66 -2.10
N HIS A 43 -2.43 7.82 -1.62
CA HIS A 43 -1.60 9.02 -1.58
C HIS A 43 -1.27 9.29 -0.12
N GLU A 44 0.02 9.27 0.21
CA GLU A 44 0.52 9.59 1.54
C GLU A 44 1.31 10.90 1.52
N THR A 45 1.23 11.63 2.62
CA THR A 45 2.01 12.84 2.85
C THR A 45 2.74 12.70 4.19
N HIS A 46 4.07 12.64 4.12
CA HIS A 46 4.94 12.53 5.28
C HIS A 46 5.67 13.84 5.52
N PHE A 47 5.70 14.26 6.78
CA PHE A 47 6.47 15.42 7.23
C PHE A 47 7.73 14.92 7.95
N SER A 48 8.90 15.23 7.40
CA SER A 48 10.18 15.13 8.09
C SER A 48 10.54 16.48 8.74
N ARG A 49 11.60 16.55 9.55
CA ARG A 49 11.99 17.81 10.23
C ARG A 49 12.25 18.97 9.26
N ASN A 50 12.64 18.67 8.02
CA ASN A 50 12.94 19.68 6.99
C ASN A 50 12.16 19.48 5.68
N ASP A 51 11.59 18.29 5.43
CA ASP A 51 11.05 17.95 4.10
C ASP A 51 9.61 17.47 4.14
N LEU A 52 8.86 17.87 3.11
CA LEU A 52 7.56 17.31 2.77
C LEU A 52 7.76 16.22 1.71
N HIS A 53 7.49 14.97 2.07
CA HIS A 53 7.51 13.86 1.11
C HIS A 53 6.09 13.47 0.77
N ARG A 54 5.69 13.68 -0.48
CA ARG A 54 4.43 13.18 -1.02
C ARG A 54 4.74 12.00 -1.91
N HIS A 55 3.95 10.95 -1.77
CA HIS A 55 4.04 9.84 -2.69
C HIS A 55 2.66 9.24 -2.96
N ILE A 56 2.52 8.68 -4.15
CA ILE A 56 1.35 7.90 -4.55
C ILE A 56 1.78 6.49 -4.91
N THR A 57 1.06 5.52 -4.36
CA THR A 57 1.19 4.10 -4.69
C THR A 57 -0.08 3.66 -5.38
N VAL A 58 0.06 3.15 -6.60
CA VAL A 58 -1.02 2.53 -7.37
C VAL A 58 -0.71 1.05 -7.52
N MET A 59 -1.64 0.20 -7.11
CA MET A 59 -1.57 -1.24 -7.34
C MET A 59 -2.72 -1.66 -8.22
N VAL A 60 -2.43 -2.42 -9.28
CA VAL A 60 -3.41 -2.91 -10.24
C VAL A 60 -3.26 -4.41 -10.38
N LEU A 61 -4.34 -5.12 -10.10
CA LEU A 61 -4.50 -6.53 -10.44
C LEU A 61 -4.97 -6.61 -11.90
N CYS A 62 -4.23 -7.30 -12.75
CA CYS A 62 -4.60 -7.50 -14.15
C CYS A 62 -4.23 -8.91 -14.63
N GLY A 63 -5.23 -9.76 -14.81
CA GLY A 63 -5.08 -11.16 -15.18
C GLY A 63 -4.28 -11.95 -14.14
N SER A 64 -3.05 -12.35 -14.49
CA SER A 64 -2.14 -13.09 -13.61
C SER A 64 -0.99 -12.24 -13.07
N GLN A 65 -1.12 -10.91 -13.13
CA GLN A 65 -0.11 -9.96 -12.70
C GLN A 65 -0.66 -8.98 -11.64
N LEU A 66 0.23 -8.59 -10.74
CA LEU A 66 0.10 -7.42 -9.89
C LEU A 66 1.09 -6.38 -10.40
N VAL A 67 0.58 -5.26 -10.91
CA VAL A 67 1.37 -4.10 -11.31
C VAL A 67 1.38 -3.10 -10.17
N LEU A 68 2.54 -2.61 -9.80
CA LEU A 68 2.74 -1.58 -8.81
C LEU A 68 3.40 -0.39 -9.48
N ALA A 69 2.85 0.80 -9.29
CA ALA A 69 3.49 2.05 -9.64
C ALA A 69 3.62 2.89 -8.37
N HIS A 70 4.82 3.40 -8.13
CA HIS A 70 5.10 4.30 -7.02
C HIS A 70 5.72 5.57 -7.58
N LEU A 71 5.15 6.72 -7.23
CA LEU A 71 5.69 8.03 -7.56
C LEU A 71 5.95 8.80 -6.28
N ASP A 72 7.17 9.32 -6.15
CA ASP A 72 7.56 10.27 -5.11
C ASP A 72 8.08 11.57 -5.75
N ASP A 73 7.96 12.69 -5.03
CA ASP A 73 8.64 13.93 -5.39
C ASP A 73 9.64 14.35 -4.32
N SER A 74 10.77 14.91 -4.76
CA SER A 74 11.80 15.45 -3.88
C SER A 74 12.16 16.89 -4.26
N HIS A 75 12.45 17.69 -3.24
CA HIS A 75 12.97 19.03 -3.37
C HIS A 75 14.50 18.97 -3.25
N LEU A 76 15.22 19.42 -4.29
CA LEU A 76 16.69 19.50 -4.22
C LEU A 76 17.07 20.74 -3.39
N GLU A 77 17.56 20.52 -2.17
CA GLU A 77 18.16 21.57 -1.34
C GLU A 77 19.56 21.91 -1.88
N GLU A 78 19.60 22.91 -2.77
CA GLU A 78 20.74 23.76 -3.18
C GLU A 78 20.69 24.03 -4.70
N ASP A 79 20.30 25.26 -5.04
CA ASP A 79 20.41 25.92 -6.34
C ASP A 79 19.62 25.37 -7.56
N ALA A 80 18.52 26.07 -7.87
CA ALA A 80 17.99 26.33 -9.22
C ALA A 80 17.35 25.20 -10.08
N GLN A 81 17.18 23.97 -9.58
CA GLN A 81 16.38 22.95 -10.28
C GLN A 81 15.17 22.57 -9.44
N GLY A 82 13.95 22.83 -9.96
CA GLY A 82 12.68 22.61 -9.27
C GLY A 82 12.38 21.16 -8.87
N THR A 83 11.16 20.90 -8.42
CA THR A 83 10.70 19.57 -7.99
C THR A 83 10.93 18.49 -9.06
N VAL A 84 11.61 17.40 -8.68
CA VAL A 84 11.80 16.21 -9.52
C VAL A 84 10.89 15.10 -9.01
N ALA A 85 10.10 14.52 -9.92
CA ALA A 85 9.30 13.33 -9.65
C ALA A 85 10.07 12.07 -10.09
N HIS A 86 10.15 11.08 -9.21
CA HIS A 86 10.65 9.76 -9.53
C HIS A 86 9.47 8.79 -9.61
N VAL A 87 9.39 8.02 -10.69
CA VAL A 87 8.36 6.98 -10.86
C VAL A 87 9.04 5.64 -11.04
N SER A 88 8.62 4.67 -10.24
CA SER A 88 9.03 3.27 -10.36
C SER A 88 7.81 2.41 -10.66
N VAL A 89 8.01 1.41 -11.51
CA VAL A 89 6.98 0.42 -11.84
C VAL A 89 7.55 -0.97 -11.67
N GLU A 90 6.78 -1.86 -11.06
CA GLU A 90 7.08 -3.26 -10.96
C GLU A 90 5.88 -4.11 -11.37
N ALA A 91 6.10 -5.16 -12.17
CA ALA A 91 5.08 -6.13 -12.54
C ALA A 91 5.45 -7.50 -11.99
N VAL A 92 4.62 -8.04 -11.10
CA VAL A 92 4.86 -9.29 -10.38
C VAL A 92 3.82 -10.33 -10.79
N LYS A 93 4.26 -11.53 -11.15
CA LYS A 93 3.33 -12.65 -11.39
C LYS A 93 2.67 -13.06 -10.07
N LEU A 94 1.37 -13.31 -10.09
CA LEU A 94 0.65 -13.76 -8.89
C LEU A 94 1.18 -15.09 -8.34
N SER A 95 1.68 -15.97 -9.20
CA SER A 95 2.31 -17.24 -8.81
C SER A 95 3.73 -17.08 -8.22
N ALA A 96 4.33 -15.89 -8.32
CA ALA A 96 5.59 -15.57 -7.66
C ALA A 96 5.37 -14.96 -6.27
N LEU A 97 4.13 -14.58 -5.92
CA LEU A 97 3.82 -14.13 -4.58
C LEU A 97 4.01 -15.29 -3.60
N ARG A 98 4.81 -15.06 -2.57
CA ARG A 98 5.09 -16.03 -1.50
C ARG A 98 4.04 -15.97 -0.41
N ALA A 99 3.51 -14.78 -0.14
CA ALA A 99 2.48 -14.57 0.86
C ALA A 99 1.66 -13.31 0.56
N VAL A 100 0.37 -13.39 0.86
CA VAL A 100 -0.56 -12.25 0.93
C VAL A 100 -1.26 -12.31 2.29
N THR A 101 -0.88 -11.42 3.21
CA THR A 101 -1.46 -11.35 4.56
C THR A 101 -2.49 -10.23 4.60
N ILE A 102 -3.66 -10.48 5.19
CA ILE A 102 -4.69 -9.46 5.41
C ILE A 102 -5.08 -9.45 6.88
N SER A 103 -5.06 -8.28 7.51
CA SER A 103 -5.52 -8.06 8.87
C SER A 103 -6.70 -7.08 8.90
N TYR A 104 -7.64 -7.33 9.80
CA TYR A 104 -8.85 -6.54 9.96
C TYR A 104 -8.92 -6.01 11.40
N GLY A 105 -9.00 -4.69 11.55
CA GLY A 105 -9.27 -4.03 12.82
C GLY A 105 -10.77 -3.77 12.99
N TYR A 106 -11.27 -4.04 14.19
CA TYR A 106 -12.65 -3.75 14.57
C TYR A 106 -12.65 -3.03 15.91
N ASP A 107 -13.29 -1.87 15.96
CA ASP A 107 -13.56 -1.18 17.21
C ASP A 107 -14.69 -1.88 17.96
N GLN A 108 -14.57 -1.95 19.28
CA GLN A 108 -15.61 -2.49 20.17
C GLN A 108 -16.14 -3.88 19.73
N PRO A 109 -15.28 -4.90 19.63
CA PRO A 109 -15.68 -6.22 19.13
C PRO A 109 -16.83 -6.87 19.92
N GLN A 110 -17.05 -6.46 21.17
CA GLN A 110 -18.16 -6.93 22.00
C GLN A 110 -19.56 -6.59 21.46
N ILE A 111 -19.71 -5.59 20.57
CA ILE A 111 -20.98 -5.24 19.94
C ILE A 111 -21.09 -5.69 18.47
N TYR A 112 -20.11 -6.47 17.99
CA TYR A 112 -20.05 -6.90 16.60
C TYR A 112 -21.34 -7.59 16.14
N ARG A 113 -21.78 -7.26 14.92
CA ARG A 113 -22.88 -7.92 14.23
C ARG A 113 -22.44 -8.31 12.81
N PRO A 114 -22.90 -9.45 12.27
CA PRO A 114 -22.66 -9.82 10.89
C PRO A 114 -23.01 -8.66 9.94
N GLY A 115 -22.08 -8.32 9.05
CA GLY A 115 -22.21 -7.21 8.11
C GLY A 115 -21.53 -5.91 8.54
N MET A 116 -21.10 -5.79 9.81
CA MET A 116 -20.27 -4.64 10.22
C MET A 116 -18.95 -4.63 9.44
N SER A 117 -18.58 -3.44 8.97
CA SER A 117 -17.30 -3.21 8.28
C SER A 117 -16.17 -3.04 9.29
N PRO A 118 -14.95 -3.48 8.96
CA PRO A 118 -13.79 -3.18 9.79
C PRO A 118 -13.55 -1.67 9.86
N THR A 119 -12.97 -1.21 10.96
CA THR A 119 -12.50 0.17 11.14
C THR A 119 -11.10 0.37 10.59
N GLU A 120 -10.37 -0.73 10.37
CA GLU A 120 -9.04 -0.72 9.77
C GLU A 120 -8.82 -1.97 8.93
N VAL A 121 -8.13 -1.81 7.80
CA VAL A 121 -7.62 -2.92 7.00
C VAL A 121 -6.16 -2.69 6.71
N SER A 122 -5.35 -3.72 6.96
CA SER A 122 -3.97 -3.76 6.49
C SER A 122 -3.73 -5.01 5.67
N PHE A 123 -2.86 -4.90 4.68
CA PHE A 123 -2.41 -6.05 3.91
C PHE A 123 -0.93 -5.94 3.57
N GLN A 124 -0.28 -7.10 3.50
CA GLN A 124 1.14 -7.24 3.18
C GLN A 124 1.29 -8.22 2.03
N VAL A 125 2.21 -7.93 1.12
CA VAL A 125 2.53 -8.76 -0.03
C VAL A 125 4.03 -9.01 -0.06
N ALA A 126 4.43 -10.26 -0.26
CA ALA A 126 5.84 -10.65 -0.35
C ALA A 126 6.09 -11.51 -1.60
N TRP A 127 7.12 -11.17 -2.37
CA TRP A 127 7.59 -11.92 -3.53
C TRP A 127 9.13 -12.05 -3.61
N THR A 128 9.91 -11.04 -3.23
CA THR A 128 11.38 -11.12 -3.29
C THR A 128 11.99 -11.81 -2.07
N GLY A 129 11.28 -11.78 -0.94
CA GLY A 129 11.79 -12.22 0.35
C GLY A 129 12.56 -11.15 1.12
N SER A 130 12.37 -9.86 0.78
CA SER A 130 12.84 -8.72 1.57
C SER A 130 12.46 -8.89 3.05
N LEU A 131 13.45 -8.78 3.93
CA LEU A 131 13.26 -8.83 5.38
C LEU A 131 13.29 -7.41 5.93
N ARG A 132 12.13 -6.91 6.36
CA ARG A 132 12.05 -5.67 7.13
C ARG A 132 12.28 -5.97 8.60
N ILE A 133 13.19 -5.22 9.22
CA ILE A 133 13.48 -5.31 10.66
C ILE A 133 13.18 -3.96 11.28
N ASP A 134 12.15 -3.90 12.13
CA ASP A 134 11.87 -2.75 12.99
C ASP A 134 12.43 -3.08 14.38
N ALA A 135 13.42 -2.32 14.84
CA ALA A 135 14.06 -2.51 16.13
C ALA A 135 14.20 -1.18 16.88
N ALA A 136 13.89 -1.21 18.17
CA ALA A 136 14.05 -0.09 19.08
C ALA A 136 14.77 -0.54 20.36
N PRO A 137 15.46 0.36 21.07
CA PRO A 137 16.04 0.04 22.37
C PRO A 137 14.97 -0.54 23.30
N ALA A 138 15.28 -1.66 23.95
CA ALA A 138 14.36 -2.29 24.87
C ALA A 138 14.15 -1.38 26.09
N THR A 139 12.88 -1.09 26.41
CA THR A 139 12.53 -0.24 27.56
C THR A 139 12.43 -1.05 28.83
N CYS A 140 13.08 -0.59 29.90
CA CYS A 140 12.93 -1.16 31.24
C CYS A 140 11.98 -0.28 32.07
N PRO A 141 10.97 -0.86 32.76
CA PRO A 141 10.07 -0.10 33.61
C PRO A 141 10.74 0.38 34.91
N ASP A 142 11.93 -0.13 35.26
CA ASP A 142 12.70 0.31 36.43
C ASP A 142 13.52 1.57 36.09
N PRO A 143 13.20 2.74 36.69
CA PRO A 143 13.88 4.01 36.42
C PRO A 143 15.32 4.06 36.96
N THR A 144 15.71 3.11 37.80
CA THR A 144 17.06 3.01 38.37
C THR A 144 17.93 1.97 37.65
N CYS A 145 17.35 1.24 36.69
CA CYS A 145 18.09 0.25 35.93
C CYS A 145 19.10 0.92 34.98
N THR A 146 20.35 0.48 35.06
CA THR A 146 21.46 0.93 34.20
C THR A 146 21.94 -0.15 33.23
N ALA A 147 21.25 -1.30 33.21
CA ALA A 147 21.61 -2.40 32.34
C ALA A 147 21.24 -2.10 30.87
N ASP A 148 22.08 -2.55 29.95
CA ASP A 148 21.74 -2.60 28.54
C ASP A 148 20.83 -3.81 28.29
N HIS A 149 19.58 -3.54 27.93
CA HIS A 149 18.58 -4.56 27.63
C HIS A 149 18.54 -4.91 26.14
N GLY A 150 19.46 -4.37 25.35
CA GLY A 150 19.54 -4.56 23.91
C GLY A 150 18.35 -3.93 23.19
N TYR A 151 17.92 -4.60 22.12
CA TYR A 151 16.84 -4.13 21.24
C TYR A 151 15.66 -5.10 21.29
N THR A 152 14.46 -4.55 21.24
CA THR A 152 13.23 -5.29 20.96
C THR A 152 12.71 -4.88 19.59
N GLY A 153 12.00 -5.77 18.91
CA GLY A 153 11.58 -5.50 17.54
C GLY A 153 10.77 -6.61 16.90
N SER A 154 10.44 -6.41 15.64
CA SER A 154 9.76 -7.36 14.77
C SER A 154 10.51 -7.51 13.45
N ALA A 155 10.45 -8.70 12.88
CA ALA A 155 10.95 -8.97 11.54
C ALA A 155 9.80 -9.52 10.68
N SER A 156 9.54 -8.89 9.53
CA SER A 156 8.51 -9.29 8.58
C SER A 156 9.11 -9.49 7.19
N LEU A 157 8.62 -10.51 6.49
CA LEU A 157 8.88 -10.67 5.06
C LEU A 157 7.76 -9.93 4.32
N GLU A 158 8.08 -8.75 3.81
CA GLU A 158 7.15 -7.93 3.04
C GLU A 158 7.92 -7.10 2.03
N ASP A 159 7.39 -7.03 0.82
CA ASP A 159 7.84 -6.08 -0.20
C ASP A 159 6.92 -4.85 -0.20
N ILE A 160 5.63 -5.05 0.12
CA ILE A 160 4.65 -3.99 0.32
C ILE A 160 3.86 -4.24 1.59
N ALA A 161 3.65 -3.17 2.34
CA ALA A 161 2.75 -3.12 3.48
C ALA A 161 1.85 -1.89 3.39
N VAL A 162 0.54 -2.12 3.46
CA VAL A 162 -0.48 -1.08 3.43
C VAL A 162 -1.32 -1.16 4.70
N ARG A 163 -1.66 -0.01 5.27
CA ARG A 163 -2.59 0.11 6.40
C ARG A 163 -3.50 1.31 6.16
N VAL A 164 -4.81 1.05 6.16
CA VAL A 164 -5.85 2.05 5.95
C VAL A 164 -6.83 1.99 7.11
N SER A 165 -7.11 3.13 7.73
CA SER A 165 -8.00 3.25 8.88
C SER A 165 -9.12 4.27 8.64
N ALA A 166 -10.28 4.02 9.21
CA ALA A 166 -11.43 4.92 9.05
C ALA A 166 -11.18 6.29 9.69
N THR A 167 -10.35 6.34 10.73
CA THR A 167 -10.00 7.58 11.44
C THR A 167 -9.02 8.45 10.65
N ALA A 168 -8.03 7.86 9.99
CA ALA A 168 -7.02 8.61 9.24
C ALA A 168 -7.47 8.88 7.78
N ASP A 169 -8.01 7.85 7.12
CA ASP A 169 -8.23 7.83 5.66
C ASP A 169 -9.72 7.90 5.29
N GLY A 170 -10.60 7.70 6.27
CA GLY A 170 -12.04 7.67 6.08
C GLY A 170 -12.61 6.28 5.78
N PRO A 171 -13.91 6.07 6.01
CA PRO A 171 -14.56 4.77 5.90
C PRO A 171 -14.59 4.22 4.46
N ASP A 172 -14.59 5.09 3.45
CA ASP A 172 -14.62 4.66 2.05
C ASP A 172 -13.26 4.14 1.59
N ALA A 173 -12.15 4.75 2.03
CA ALA A 173 -10.80 4.22 1.81
C ALA A 173 -10.65 2.82 2.42
N VAL A 174 -11.17 2.58 3.62
CA VAL A 174 -11.18 1.24 4.24
C VAL A 174 -11.96 0.24 3.40
N LYS A 175 -13.10 0.64 2.81
CA LYS A 175 -13.88 -0.24 1.91
C LYS A 175 -13.11 -0.57 0.63
N GLN A 176 -12.45 0.41 0.02
CA GLN A 176 -11.63 0.23 -1.18
C GLN A 176 -10.42 -0.68 -0.89
N ALA A 177 -9.69 -0.43 0.18
CA ALA A 177 -8.58 -1.27 0.64
C ALA A 177 -9.04 -2.70 0.89
N ARG A 178 -10.17 -2.89 1.57
CA ARG A 178 -10.78 -4.20 1.80
C ARG A 178 -11.14 -4.91 0.50
N TYR A 179 -11.72 -4.18 -0.45
CA TYR A 179 -12.12 -4.73 -1.74
C TYR A 179 -10.89 -5.23 -2.50
N PHE A 180 -9.86 -4.40 -2.62
CA PHE A 180 -8.62 -4.75 -3.31
C PHE A 180 -7.88 -5.91 -2.63
N ALA A 181 -7.67 -5.86 -1.31
CA ALA A 181 -6.99 -6.91 -0.56
C ALA A 181 -7.67 -8.27 -0.76
N ARG A 182 -9.01 -8.31 -0.74
CA ARG A 182 -9.78 -9.54 -1.01
C ARG A 182 -9.67 -10.01 -2.46
N ALA A 183 -9.63 -9.08 -3.43
CA ALA A 183 -9.44 -9.41 -4.82
C ALA A 183 -8.06 -10.01 -5.07
N LEU A 184 -7.01 -9.38 -4.53
CA LEU A 184 -5.63 -9.86 -4.59
C LEU A 184 -5.48 -11.25 -3.96
N HIS A 185 -5.95 -11.43 -2.72
CA HIS A 185 -5.87 -12.72 -2.04
C HIS A 185 -6.63 -13.81 -2.81
N ARG A 186 -7.81 -13.50 -3.35
CA ARG A 186 -8.54 -14.45 -4.20
C ARG A 186 -7.71 -14.79 -5.45
N ALA A 187 -7.16 -13.81 -6.16
CA ALA A 187 -6.41 -14.06 -7.37
C ALA A 187 -5.14 -14.89 -7.11
N HIS A 188 -4.41 -14.60 -6.03
CA HIS A 188 -3.27 -15.38 -5.57
C HIS A 188 -3.65 -16.84 -5.24
N MET A 189 -4.76 -17.08 -4.54
CA MET A 189 -5.22 -18.45 -4.25
C MET A 189 -5.58 -19.27 -5.50
N HIS A 190 -5.84 -18.62 -6.64
CA HIS A 190 -6.13 -19.28 -7.91
C HIS A 190 -4.93 -19.27 -8.87
N SER A 191 -3.80 -18.63 -8.52
CA SER A 191 -2.63 -18.58 -9.40
C SER A 191 -1.86 -19.89 -9.44
N ASP A 192 -2.05 -20.76 -8.44
CA ASP A 192 -1.36 -22.05 -8.32
C ASP A 192 -2.11 -23.20 -9.03
N THR A 193 -3.33 -22.93 -9.54
CA THR A 193 -4.22 -23.96 -10.11
C THR A 193 -4.13 -24.05 -11.64
N LYS A 194 -3.13 -23.41 -12.27
CA LYS A 194 -2.88 -23.43 -13.72
C LYS A 194 -1.44 -23.79 -14.02
#